data_AF-A0A811QJK8-F1
#
_entry.id   AF-A0A811QJK8-F1
#
_cell.length_a   1.000
_cell.length_b   1.000
_cell.length_c   1.000
_cell.angle_alpha   90.00
_cell.angle_beta   90.00
_cell.angle_gamma   90.00
#
_symmetry.space_group_name_H-M   'P 1'
#
loop_
_entity.id
_entity.type
_entity.pdbx_description
1 polymer ?
#
loop_
_entity_poly.entity_id
_entity_poly.type
_entity_poly.pdbx_seq_one_letter_code
_entity_poly.pdbx_strand_id
1 'polypeptide(L)'
;MARVFLKLDANGDGRISRSELAALFESLGHAASDDEVARMMAEADADGDGDGFISLDEFAALNATVAGDAAAVEEDLRHAFRHLARPALANSYSIPGSPSMAASLLHRGAVASRRRCPVEMLRRLVSSEAAPERAPSRPPPEMPPFDHRPRPYAGMGGAEIFEKRKAVLGPSLFHYYQKPLNIVEGKMQYLVVWPLPSGYCECGGGADQVAPAHTTTIYLHHAIVEFAEALTSKMPGNLKVAYFVNSGTEANELAMLMARLYSGNLSMVALRNAYHGGSAGTIGLTGLQTWKYPIPQGEIHHVMNPDPYRGTFGSDAAAYAKEVEEHITYGSSGRVAGFIAETFQGVGGSVELAPGYLKLAYDIVRKAGGVCIADEVQSGFGRTGSHYWGFQTQGVIPDIVTMAKGIGNGLPLGAVVTTPEIASVLAQKIQFNTFGGNPVCSAGGLAVLKVLDKEKRQTHCADVGAHLVERLKSLQEKHKSKISNLDLVRVLFMLSNLFG
;
A
#
# COMPACT_ATOMS: atom_id res chain seq x y z
N MET A 1 -20.58 -8.61 -31.31
CA MET A 1 -20.32 -7.15 -31.43
C MET A 1 -21.49 -6.31 -31.92
N ALA A 2 -22.50 -6.83 -32.64
CA ALA A 2 -23.67 -6.06 -33.12
C ALA A 2 -24.31 -5.09 -32.09
N ARG A 3 -24.51 -5.52 -30.83
CA ARG A 3 -25.06 -4.68 -29.74
C ARG A 3 -24.18 -3.49 -29.31
N VAL A 4 -22.94 -3.44 -29.76
CA VAL A 4 -22.01 -2.31 -29.55
C VAL A 4 -22.08 -1.37 -30.75
N PHE A 5 -22.06 -1.90 -31.97
CA PHE A 5 -22.28 -1.11 -33.19
C PHE A 5 -23.63 -0.35 -33.14
N LEU A 6 -24.73 -1.04 -32.81
CA LEU A 6 -26.07 -0.45 -32.60
C LEU A 6 -26.21 0.50 -31.37
N LYS A 7 -25.10 0.81 -30.69
CA LYS A 7 -25.01 1.86 -29.67
C LYS A 7 -24.12 3.03 -30.10
N LEU A 8 -23.40 2.86 -31.20
CA LEU A 8 -22.51 3.83 -31.82
C LEU A 8 -23.23 4.46 -33.01
N ASP A 9 -23.78 3.62 -33.89
CA ASP A 9 -24.84 3.99 -34.83
C ASP A 9 -26.11 4.30 -34.01
N ALA A 10 -26.26 5.57 -33.65
CA ALA A 10 -27.34 6.05 -32.78
C ALA A 10 -28.56 6.50 -33.60
N ASN A 11 -28.35 6.83 -34.87
CA ASN A 11 -29.38 7.23 -35.80
C ASN A 11 -30.03 6.04 -36.56
N GLY A 12 -29.32 4.92 -36.67
CA GLY A 12 -29.77 3.67 -37.30
C GLY A 12 -29.48 3.55 -38.81
N ASP A 13 -28.54 4.32 -39.36
CA ASP A 13 -28.21 4.34 -40.79
C ASP A 13 -27.24 3.22 -41.22
N GLY A 14 -26.70 2.44 -40.27
CA GLY A 14 -25.77 1.34 -40.53
C GLY A 14 -24.30 1.76 -40.61
N ARG A 15 -23.97 3.00 -40.24
CA ARG A 15 -22.61 3.56 -40.17
C ARG A 15 -22.43 4.32 -38.86
N ILE A 16 -21.18 4.68 -38.53
CA ILE A 16 -20.86 5.52 -37.36
C ILE A 16 -20.27 6.83 -37.87
N SER A 17 -20.93 7.95 -37.57
CA SER A 17 -20.44 9.29 -37.90
C SER A 17 -19.45 9.84 -36.86
N ARG A 18 -18.66 10.85 -37.26
CA ARG A 18 -17.79 11.62 -36.35
C ARG A 18 -18.54 12.17 -35.13
N SER A 19 -19.76 12.67 -35.34
CA SER A 19 -20.65 13.19 -34.31
C SER A 19 -21.07 12.14 -33.30
N GLU A 20 -21.37 10.92 -33.75
CA GLU A 20 -21.76 9.82 -32.88
C GLU A 20 -20.58 9.26 -32.08
N LEU A 21 -19.40 9.17 -32.72
CA LEU A 21 -18.17 8.79 -32.03
C LEU A 21 -17.80 9.82 -30.95
N ALA A 22 -17.90 11.12 -31.24
CA ALA A 22 -17.67 12.18 -30.26
C ALA A 22 -18.69 12.15 -29.11
N ALA A 23 -19.98 11.98 -29.41
CA ALA A 23 -21.05 11.88 -28.41
C ALA A 23 -20.89 10.65 -27.49
N LEU A 24 -20.34 9.54 -28.01
CA LEU A 24 -19.97 8.40 -27.17
C LEU A 24 -18.92 8.80 -26.13
N PHE A 25 -17.81 9.43 -26.54
CA PHE A 25 -16.75 9.84 -25.62
C PHE A 25 -17.27 10.79 -24.54
N GLU A 26 -18.12 11.75 -24.91
CA GLU A 26 -18.78 12.66 -23.97
C GLU A 26 -19.67 11.88 -22.98
N SER A 27 -20.44 10.88 -23.46
CA SER A 27 -21.24 10.00 -22.60
C SER A 27 -20.41 9.12 -21.64
N LEU A 28 -19.15 8.85 -22.00
CA LEU A 28 -18.15 8.17 -21.17
C LEU A 28 -17.36 9.14 -20.27
N GLY A 29 -17.70 10.43 -20.29
CA GLY A 29 -17.09 11.47 -19.45
C GLY A 29 -15.71 11.92 -19.92
N HIS A 30 -15.39 11.77 -21.20
CA HIS A 30 -14.18 12.29 -21.84
C HIS A 30 -14.60 13.21 -22.99
N ALA A 31 -14.33 14.51 -22.89
CA ALA A 31 -14.46 15.40 -24.03
C ALA A 31 -13.26 15.18 -24.96
N ALA A 32 -13.42 14.35 -25.99
CA ALA A 32 -12.42 14.15 -27.03
C ALA A 32 -12.31 15.42 -27.88
N SER A 33 -11.09 15.83 -28.22
CA SER A 33 -10.86 16.94 -29.14
C SER A 33 -11.13 16.54 -30.60
N ASP A 34 -11.47 17.51 -31.46
CA ASP A 34 -11.71 17.26 -32.89
C ASP A 34 -10.51 16.56 -33.57
N ASP A 35 -9.28 16.90 -33.18
CA ASP A 35 -8.04 16.26 -33.64
C ASP A 35 -7.89 14.81 -33.17
N GLU A 36 -8.47 14.44 -32.02
CA GLU A 36 -8.50 13.04 -31.55
C GLU A 36 -9.58 12.25 -32.29
N VAL A 37 -10.79 12.80 -32.43
CA VAL A 37 -11.87 12.18 -33.21
C VAL A 37 -11.44 11.98 -34.66
N ALA A 38 -10.81 12.98 -35.30
CA ALA A 38 -10.32 12.87 -36.67
C ALA A 38 -9.23 11.79 -36.83
N ARG A 39 -8.32 11.63 -35.86
CA ARG A 39 -7.32 10.55 -35.86
C ARG A 39 -7.96 9.18 -35.68
N MET A 40 -8.89 9.03 -34.75
CA MET A 40 -9.56 7.74 -34.52
C MET A 40 -10.42 7.29 -35.71
N MET A 41 -11.02 8.23 -36.45
CA MET A 41 -11.71 7.92 -37.71
C MET A 41 -10.72 7.49 -38.80
N ALA A 42 -9.58 8.17 -38.94
CA ALA A 42 -8.54 7.82 -39.92
C ALA A 42 -7.78 6.51 -39.57
N GLU A 43 -7.80 6.08 -38.31
CA GLU A 43 -7.31 4.76 -37.88
C GLU A 43 -8.38 3.64 -38.04
N ALA A 44 -9.66 4.02 -38.20
CA ALA A 44 -10.79 3.10 -38.36
C ALA A 44 -11.16 2.85 -39.83
N ASP A 45 -10.88 3.82 -40.70
CA ASP A 45 -10.92 3.75 -42.17
C ASP A 45 -9.91 2.70 -42.67
N ALA A 46 -10.38 1.45 -42.74
CA ALA A 46 -9.53 0.27 -42.91
C ALA A 46 -9.34 -0.13 -44.38
N ASP A 47 -10.23 0.31 -45.28
CA ASP A 47 -10.10 0.12 -46.73
C ASP A 47 -9.57 1.36 -47.45
N GLY A 48 -9.52 2.52 -46.79
CA GLY A 48 -8.92 3.75 -47.28
C GLY A 48 -9.85 4.54 -48.21
N ASP A 49 -11.17 4.34 -48.14
CA ASP A 49 -12.12 5.01 -49.03
C ASP A 49 -12.31 6.51 -48.69
N GLY A 50 -12.00 6.91 -47.46
CA GLY A 50 -12.03 8.29 -47.00
C GLY A 50 -13.43 8.90 -46.91
N ASP A 51 -14.50 8.10 -46.88
CA ASP A 51 -15.88 8.60 -46.92
C ASP A 51 -16.31 9.39 -45.66
N GLY A 52 -15.55 9.23 -44.57
CA GLY A 52 -15.69 10.00 -43.33
C GLY A 52 -16.61 9.36 -42.30
N PHE A 53 -17.03 8.11 -42.51
CA PHE A 53 -17.81 7.28 -41.58
C PHE A 53 -16.98 6.05 -41.15
N ILE A 54 -17.58 5.18 -40.32
CA ILE A 54 -17.07 3.82 -40.06
C ILE A 54 -18.23 2.86 -40.33
N SER A 55 -18.09 2.03 -41.36
CA SER A 55 -19.05 0.99 -41.71
C SER A 55 -19.00 -0.20 -40.75
N LEU A 56 -19.98 -1.10 -40.88
CA LEU A 56 -20.02 -2.35 -40.10
C LEU A 56 -18.81 -3.26 -40.37
N ASP A 57 -18.32 -3.28 -41.62
CA ASP A 57 -17.24 -4.18 -42.05
C ASP A 57 -15.87 -3.66 -41.57
N GLU A 58 -15.64 -2.34 -41.62
CA GLU A 58 -14.48 -1.69 -41.01
C GLU A 58 -14.48 -1.85 -39.49
N PHE A 59 -15.64 -1.63 -38.84
CA PHE A 59 -15.78 -1.87 -37.40
C PHE A 59 -15.54 -3.34 -37.03
N ALA A 60 -15.87 -4.29 -37.92
CA ALA A 60 -15.55 -5.70 -37.75
C ALA A 60 -14.03 -5.94 -37.89
N ALA A 61 -13.37 -5.38 -38.92
CA ALA A 61 -11.93 -5.49 -39.13
C ALA A 61 -11.10 -4.92 -37.97
N LEU A 62 -11.49 -3.74 -37.46
CA LEU A 62 -10.88 -3.05 -36.31
C LEU A 62 -10.98 -3.88 -35.02
N ASN A 63 -12.01 -4.73 -34.90
CA ASN A 63 -12.15 -5.68 -33.79
C ASN A 63 -11.55 -7.07 -34.08
N ALA A 64 -11.39 -7.46 -35.35
CA ALA A 64 -10.81 -8.75 -35.74
C ALA A 64 -9.31 -8.83 -35.41
N THR A 65 -8.58 -7.71 -35.51
CA THR A 65 -7.19 -7.58 -35.02
C THR A 65 -7.05 -7.81 -33.51
N VAL A 66 -8.14 -7.74 -32.75
CA VAL A 66 -8.20 -8.01 -31.30
C VAL A 66 -8.66 -9.45 -30.99
N ALA A 67 -9.32 -10.14 -31.94
CA ALA A 67 -10.00 -11.42 -31.71
C ALA A 67 -9.44 -12.64 -32.48
N GLY A 68 -8.74 -12.44 -33.60
CA GLY A 68 -7.92 -13.47 -34.25
C GLY A 68 -8.58 -14.33 -35.34
N ASP A 69 -9.90 -14.26 -35.58
CA ASP A 69 -10.56 -14.88 -36.73
C ASP A 69 -11.76 -14.02 -37.18
N ALA A 70 -11.75 -13.56 -38.43
CA ALA A 70 -12.76 -12.66 -38.98
C ALA A 70 -14.02 -13.40 -39.47
N ALA A 71 -13.88 -14.63 -39.99
CA ALA A 71 -14.98 -15.34 -40.64
C ALA A 71 -16.06 -15.77 -39.62
N ALA A 72 -15.62 -16.25 -38.45
CA ALA A 72 -16.52 -16.61 -37.35
C ALA A 72 -17.31 -15.41 -36.81
N VAL A 73 -16.72 -14.21 -36.81
CA VAL A 73 -17.37 -12.98 -36.34
C VAL A 73 -18.45 -12.50 -37.32
N GLU A 74 -18.21 -12.64 -38.62
CA GLU A 74 -19.17 -12.28 -39.66
C GLU A 74 -20.41 -13.21 -39.66
N GLU A 75 -20.21 -14.52 -39.47
CA GLU A 75 -21.31 -15.48 -39.43
C GLU A 75 -22.25 -15.26 -38.23
N ASP A 76 -21.69 -14.96 -37.05
CA ASP A 76 -22.45 -14.59 -35.84
C ASP A 76 -23.29 -13.31 -36.04
N LEU A 77 -22.76 -12.33 -36.77
CA LEU A 77 -23.46 -11.10 -37.15
C LEU A 77 -24.64 -11.40 -38.10
N ARG A 78 -24.38 -12.17 -39.17
CA ARG A 78 -25.41 -12.59 -40.15
C ARG A 78 -26.49 -13.50 -39.53
N HIS A 79 -26.17 -14.26 -38.49
CA HIS A 79 -27.15 -15.07 -37.76
C HIS A 79 -28.09 -14.19 -36.91
N ALA A 80 -27.55 -13.19 -36.20
CA ALA A 80 -28.35 -12.27 -35.38
C ALA A 80 -29.40 -11.48 -36.18
N PHE A 81 -29.08 -11.06 -37.41
CA PHE A 81 -29.99 -10.29 -38.27
C PHE A 81 -31.22 -11.09 -38.74
N ARG A 82 -31.12 -12.41 -38.91
CA ARG A 82 -32.23 -13.25 -39.41
C ARG A 82 -33.41 -13.37 -38.43
N HIS A 83 -33.25 -12.96 -37.17
CA HIS A 83 -34.26 -13.16 -36.11
C HIS A 83 -35.05 -11.91 -35.70
N LEU A 84 -34.82 -10.73 -36.29
CA LEU A 84 -35.45 -9.47 -35.86
C LEU A 84 -36.67 -9.00 -36.68
N ALA A 85 -37.00 -9.67 -37.79
CA ALA A 85 -38.10 -9.27 -38.67
C ALA A 85 -39.44 -9.95 -38.33
N ARG A 86 -40.15 -9.49 -37.28
CA ARG A 86 -41.61 -9.66 -37.12
C ARG A 86 -42.23 -8.68 -36.09
N PRO A 87 -43.30 -7.94 -36.42
CA PRO A 87 -43.87 -6.90 -35.56
C PRO A 87 -44.96 -7.39 -34.57
N ALA A 88 -45.29 -6.53 -33.61
CA ALA A 88 -46.05 -6.83 -32.38
C ALA A 88 -47.58 -6.65 -32.47
N LEU A 89 -48.30 -7.16 -31.45
CA LEU A 89 -49.68 -6.80 -31.08
C LEU A 89 -49.87 -6.80 -29.54
N ALA A 90 -50.93 -6.15 -29.04
CA ALA A 90 -51.03 -5.57 -27.68
C ALA A 90 -52.27 -6.00 -26.84
N ASN A 91 -52.46 -5.34 -25.69
CA ASN A 91 -53.63 -5.34 -24.74
C ASN A 91 -53.77 -6.52 -23.75
N SER A 92 -54.42 -6.40 -22.57
CA SER A 92 -54.69 -5.28 -21.62
C SER A 92 -55.37 -5.80 -20.30
N TYR A 93 -55.32 -5.05 -19.18
CA TYR A 93 -56.05 -5.26 -17.89
C TYR A 93 -55.72 -6.56 -17.08
N SER A 94 -56.11 -6.82 -15.81
CA SER A 94 -56.83 -6.05 -14.75
C SER A 94 -56.40 -6.45 -13.30
N ILE A 95 -57.05 -5.91 -12.25
CA ILE A 95 -56.75 -6.02 -10.78
C ILE A 95 -58.13 -6.05 -10.02
N PRO A 96 -58.43 -6.83 -8.93
CA PRO A 96 -57.69 -7.01 -7.65
C PRO A 96 -57.79 -8.40 -6.92
N GLY A 97 -57.28 -8.52 -5.68
CA GLY A 97 -57.78 -9.44 -4.62
C GLY A 97 -56.75 -10.39 -3.94
N SER A 98 -56.62 -10.35 -2.60
CA SER A 98 -55.76 -11.22 -1.74
C SER A 98 -56.63 -12.14 -0.83
N PRO A 99 -56.12 -13.10 0.00
CA PRO A 99 -54.71 -13.39 0.37
C PRO A 99 -54.28 -14.89 0.53
N SER A 100 -52.97 -15.05 0.82
CA SER A 100 -52.31 -16.09 1.67
C SER A 100 -51.42 -17.19 1.05
N MET A 101 -50.23 -17.31 1.65
CA MET A 101 -49.32 -18.46 1.84
C MET A 101 -48.78 -19.31 0.65
N ALA A 102 -47.45 -19.16 0.47
CA ALA A 102 -46.46 -20.19 0.09
C ALA A 102 -46.49 -20.85 -1.31
N ALA A 103 -45.61 -20.42 -2.22
CA ALA A 103 -44.42 -21.21 -2.64
C ALA A 103 -43.59 -20.58 -3.79
N SER A 104 -42.29 -20.41 -3.56
CA SER A 104 -41.18 -20.45 -4.54
C SER A 104 -40.96 -19.30 -5.56
N LEU A 105 -39.70 -19.24 -6.00
CA LEU A 105 -39.15 -18.73 -7.27
C LEU A 105 -39.12 -17.22 -7.60
N LEU A 106 -37.87 -16.73 -7.64
CA LEU A 106 -37.25 -15.83 -8.64
C LEU A 106 -37.69 -14.36 -8.77
N HIS A 107 -36.68 -13.55 -9.09
CA HIS A 107 -36.75 -12.20 -9.64
C HIS A 107 -37.34 -11.07 -8.77
N ARG A 108 -36.47 -10.41 -8.00
CA ARG A 108 -36.47 -8.94 -7.92
C ARG A 108 -35.07 -8.33 -8.02
N GLY A 109 -34.85 -7.66 -9.16
CA GLY A 109 -34.12 -6.39 -9.27
C GLY A 109 -32.80 -6.25 -8.52
N ALA A 110 -31.71 -6.71 -9.13
CA ALA A 110 -30.38 -6.21 -8.80
C ALA A 110 -30.28 -4.73 -9.22
N VAL A 111 -30.51 -3.81 -8.28
CA VAL A 111 -30.09 -2.41 -8.43
C VAL A 111 -28.57 -2.40 -8.39
N ALA A 112 -27.96 -2.44 -9.58
CA ALA A 112 -26.52 -2.42 -9.76
C ALA A 112 -25.95 -1.04 -9.42
N SER A 113 -25.80 -0.74 -8.12
CA SER A 113 -24.99 0.39 -7.69
C SER A 113 -23.59 0.18 -8.23
N ARG A 114 -23.14 1.03 -9.18
CA ARG A 114 -21.76 1.04 -9.67
C ARG A 114 -20.82 1.42 -8.52
N ARG A 115 -20.40 0.43 -7.72
CA ARG A 115 -19.34 0.57 -6.72
C ARG A 115 -18.04 0.81 -7.49
N ARG A 116 -17.58 2.06 -7.49
CA ARG A 116 -16.32 2.47 -8.13
C ARG A 116 -15.15 1.73 -7.48
N CYS A 117 -14.11 1.43 -8.26
CA CYS A 117 -12.93 0.76 -7.76
C CYS A 117 -12.20 1.68 -6.75
N PRO A 118 -11.75 1.19 -5.57
CA PRO A 118 -11.01 2.00 -4.60
C PRO A 118 -9.75 2.67 -5.19
N VAL A 119 -9.11 2.03 -6.17
CA VAL A 119 -7.96 2.56 -6.92
C VAL A 119 -8.31 3.87 -7.64
N GLU A 120 -9.52 3.98 -8.17
CA GLU A 120 -10.02 5.15 -8.89
C GLU A 120 -10.42 6.28 -7.93
N MET A 121 -10.81 5.93 -6.70
CA MET A 121 -11.05 6.87 -5.61
C MET A 121 -9.74 7.44 -5.04
N LEU A 122 -8.71 6.60 -4.92
CA LEU A 122 -7.32 7.03 -4.64
C LEU A 122 -6.78 7.96 -5.73
N ARG A 123 -7.04 7.65 -7.02
CA ARG A 123 -6.68 8.52 -8.15
C ARG A 123 -7.34 9.90 -8.06
N ARG A 124 -8.58 9.98 -7.54
CA ARG A 124 -9.29 11.25 -7.29
C ARG A 124 -8.84 12.01 -6.05
N LEU A 125 -8.37 11.33 -5.01
CA LEU A 125 -7.82 11.97 -3.80
C LEU A 125 -6.46 12.66 -4.03
N VAL A 126 -5.79 12.35 -5.15
CA VAL A 126 -4.54 13.00 -5.59
C VAL A 126 -4.78 13.97 -6.77
N SER A 127 -5.95 13.93 -7.43
CA SER A 127 -6.35 14.99 -8.35
C SER A 127 -6.93 16.17 -7.57
N SER A 128 -6.05 17.07 -7.12
CA SER A 128 -6.45 18.45 -6.87
C SER A 128 -7.01 19.06 -8.16
N GLU A 129 -7.67 20.21 -8.02
CA GLU A 129 -8.01 21.10 -9.13
C GLU A 129 -6.80 21.34 -10.06
N ALA A 130 -7.09 21.70 -11.31
CA ALA A 130 -6.09 21.95 -12.34
C ALA A 130 -4.94 22.79 -11.77
N ALA A 131 -3.72 22.25 -11.86
CA ALA A 131 -2.55 22.89 -11.27
C ALA A 131 -2.47 24.34 -11.78
N PRO A 132 -2.34 25.34 -10.88
CA PRO A 132 -2.31 26.74 -11.30
C PRO A 132 -1.18 26.94 -12.30
N GLU A 133 -1.45 27.81 -13.27
CA GLU A 133 -0.60 28.12 -14.42
C GLU A 133 0.88 28.15 -14.02
N ARG A 134 1.71 27.34 -14.71
CA ARG A 134 3.11 27.11 -14.31
C ARG A 134 3.83 28.45 -14.17
N ALA A 135 4.15 28.82 -12.93
CA ALA A 135 5.05 29.92 -12.65
C ALA A 135 6.33 29.77 -13.51
N PRO A 136 6.89 30.87 -14.04
CA PRO A 136 7.99 30.82 -15.00
C PRO A 136 9.11 29.92 -14.47
N SER A 137 9.56 28.99 -15.33
CA SER A 137 10.38 27.86 -14.91
C SER A 137 11.70 28.33 -14.30
N ARG A 138 11.74 28.42 -12.98
CA ARG A 138 12.99 28.49 -12.22
C ARG A 138 13.84 27.29 -12.69
N PRO A 139 15.12 27.48 -13.02
CA PRO A 139 15.97 26.37 -13.44
C PRO A 139 15.91 25.26 -12.37
N PRO A 140 15.90 23.98 -12.77
CA PRO A 140 15.87 22.88 -11.83
C PRO A 140 17.04 23.04 -10.84
N PRO A 141 16.85 22.74 -9.55
CA PRO A 141 17.92 22.84 -8.58
C PRO A 141 19.09 21.96 -9.02
N GLU A 142 20.29 22.55 -9.06
CA GLU A 142 21.52 21.83 -9.41
C GLU A 142 21.75 20.71 -8.38
N MET A 143 22.00 19.49 -8.86
CA MET A 143 22.28 18.38 -7.97
C MET A 143 23.69 18.53 -7.37
N PRO A 144 23.91 18.13 -6.11
CA PRO A 144 25.25 18.05 -5.55
C PRO A 144 26.16 17.18 -6.43
N PRO A 145 27.47 17.49 -6.52
CA PRO A 145 28.43 16.68 -7.26
C PRO A 145 28.35 15.20 -6.88
N PHE A 146 28.23 14.34 -7.88
CA PHE A 146 28.09 12.89 -7.71
C PHE A 146 28.91 12.19 -8.79
N ASP A 147 29.87 11.38 -8.35
CA ASP A 147 30.91 10.76 -9.20
C ASP A 147 30.54 9.36 -9.70
N HIS A 148 29.47 8.77 -9.15
CA HIS A 148 28.97 7.45 -9.54
C HIS A 148 28.46 7.45 -10.99
N ARG A 149 28.95 6.50 -11.78
CA ARG A 149 28.52 6.28 -13.17
C ARG A 149 27.63 5.03 -13.24
N PRO A 150 26.36 5.15 -13.67
CA PRO A 150 25.49 4.00 -13.83
C PRO A 150 26.02 2.99 -14.86
N ARG A 151 25.68 1.72 -14.65
CA ARG A 151 26.01 0.64 -15.59
C ARG A 151 25.06 0.66 -16.79
N PRO A 152 25.49 0.22 -17.99
CA PRO A 152 24.59 0.05 -19.12
C PRO A 152 23.44 -0.91 -18.78
N TYR A 153 22.20 -0.49 -19.05
CA TYR A 153 21.01 -1.29 -18.82
C TYR A 153 20.56 -1.98 -20.11
N ALA A 154 20.71 -3.30 -20.16
CA ALA A 154 20.30 -4.15 -21.29
C ALA A 154 18.95 -4.87 -21.06
N GLY A 155 18.16 -4.44 -20.07
CA GLY A 155 16.87 -5.04 -19.73
C GLY A 155 15.68 -4.45 -20.50
N MET A 156 14.48 -4.96 -20.20
CA MET A 156 13.23 -4.55 -20.85
C MET A 156 12.95 -3.04 -20.72
N GLY A 157 12.33 -2.47 -21.76
CA GLY A 157 11.93 -1.06 -21.75
C GLY A 157 10.79 -0.77 -20.76
N GLY A 158 10.70 0.46 -20.24
CA GLY A 158 9.68 0.80 -19.24
C GLY A 158 8.22 0.58 -19.69
N ALA A 159 7.93 0.80 -20.98
CA ALA A 159 6.61 0.52 -21.57
C ALA A 159 6.35 -0.99 -21.70
N GLU A 160 7.34 -1.75 -22.16
CA GLU A 160 7.28 -3.21 -22.25
C GLU A 160 7.05 -3.86 -20.87
N ILE A 161 7.79 -3.39 -19.84
CA ILE A 161 7.59 -3.79 -18.44
C ILE A 161 6.15 -3.49 -18.01
N PHE A 162 5.62 -2.31 -18.34
CA PHE A 162 4.27 -1.93 -17.92
C PHE A 162 3.19 -2.84 -18.52
N GLU A 163 3.25 -3.14 -19.82
CA GLU A 163 2.30 -4.06 -20.45
C GLU A 163 2.45 -5.50 -19.95
N LYS A 164 3.68 -6.01 -19.84
CA LYS A 164 3.92 -7.36 -19.27
C LYS A 164 3.41 -7.45 -17.83
N ARG A 165 3.58 -6.41 -17.00
CA ARG A 165 3.06 -6.37 -15.62
C ARG A 165 1.53 -6.53 -15.57
N LYS A 166 0.78 -5.92 -16.50
CA LYS A 166 -0.68 -6.11 -16.58
C LYS A 166 -1.05 -7.56 -16.93
N ALA A 167 -0.25 -8.22 -17.77
CA ALA A 167 -0.51 -9.58 -18.23
C ALA A 167 -0.12 -10.66 -17.22
N VAL A 168 0.96 -10.47 -16.43
CA VAL A 168 1.53 -11.55 -15.60
C VAL A 168 1.47 -11.31 -14.08
N LEU A 169 1.12 -10.11 -13.61
CA LEU A 169 1.05 -9.81 -12.17
C LEU A 169 -0.39 -9.51 -11.71
N GLY A 170 -0.62 -9.68 -10.41
CA GLY A 170 -1.93 -9.40 -9.80
C GLY A 170 -2.34 -7.93 -9.96
N PRO A 171 -3.60 -7.63 -10.35
CA PRO A 171 -4.08 -6.27 -10.63
C PRO A 171 -4.19 -5.37 -9.39
N SER A 172 -3.94 -5.91 -8.18
CA SER A 172 -3.83 -5.16 -6.93
C SER A 172 -2.48 -4.44 -6.76
N LEU A 173 -1.45 -4.77 -7.56
CA LEU A 173 -0.14 -4.13 -7.50
C LEU A 173 -0.16 -2.76 -8.18
N PHE A 174 -0.22 -1.69 -7.39
CA PHE A 174 -0.10 -0.32 -7.86
C PHE A 174 1.35 0.11 -8.10
N HIS A 175 1.53 1.24 -8.77
CA HIS A 175 2.81 1.93 -8.95
C HIS A 175 2.67 3.40 -8.57
N TYR A 176 3.79 4.04 -8.24
CA TYR A 176 3.85 5.49 -8.08
C TYR A 176 3.98 6.19 -9.43
N TYR A 177 3.61 7.48 -9.46
CA TYR A 177 3.60 8.37 -10.63
C TYR A 177 2.62 7.99 -11.76
N GLN A 178 2.22 8.99 -12.54
CA GLN A 178 1.35 8.80 -13.72
C GLN A 178 2.05 8.00 -14.82
N LYS A 179 3.36 8.26 -15.02
CA LYS A 179 4.27 7.44 -15.83
C LYS A 179 5.11 6.60 -14.86
N PRO A 180 4.95 5.26 -14.82
CA PRO A 180 5.76 4.40 -13.96
C PRO A 180 7.25 4.58 -14.23
N LEU A 181 8.07 4.57 -13.18
CA LEU A 181 9.53 4.66 -13.29
C LEU A 181 10.15 3.27 -13.38
N ASN A 182 11.03 3.05 -14.35
CA ASN A 182 11.89 1.86 -14.39
C ASN A 182 13.20 2.15 -13.66
N ILE A 183 13.27 1.82 -12.37
CA ILE A 183 14.47 2.01 -11.54
C ILE A 183 15.37 0.78 -11.73
N VAL A 184 16.60 0.99 -12.19
CA VAL A 184 17.50 -0.09 -12.63
C VAL A 184 18.77 -0.21 -11.78
N GLU A 185 19.15 0.86 -11.09
CA GLU A 185 20.33 0.92 -10.22
C GLU A 185 20.12 1.97 -9.12
N GLY A 186 20.82 1.82 -7.99
CA GLY A 186 20.84 2.79 -6.91
C GLY A 186 22.21 2.85 -6.21
N LYS A 187 22.59 4.04 -5.75
CA LYS A 187 23.83 4.29 -5.01
C LYS A 187 23.58 5.35 -3.95
N MET A 188 23.59 4.94 -2.69
CA MET A 188 23.17 5.79 -1.56
C MET A 188 21.78 6.38 -1.83
N GLN A 189 21.58 7.69 -1.62
CA GLN A 189 20.31 8.38 -1.85
C GLN A 189 19.92 8.57 -3.33
N TYR A 190 20.75 8.15 -4.29
CA TYR A 190 20.52 8.36 -5.73
C TYR A 190 20.01 7.09 -6.41
N LEU A 191 19.00 7.24 -7.28
CA LEU A 191 18.39 6.18 -8.06
C LEU A 191 18.48 6.49 -9.55
N VAL A 192 18.76 5.46 -10.36
CA VAL A 192 18.90 5.56 -11.81
C VAL A 192 17.61 5.06 -12.47
N VAL A 193 17.00 5.90 -13.30
CA VAL A 193 15.75 5.61 -14.02
C VAL A 193 16.02 5.47 -15.52
N TRP A 194 15.44 4.46 -16.15
CA TRP A 194 15.59 4.18 -17.58
C TRP A 194 14.31 4.51 -18.39
N PRO A 195 14.41 5.08 -19.62
CA PRO A 195 15.64 5.54 -20.28
C PRO A 195 16.23 6.78 -19.62
N LEU A 196 17.56 6.88 -19.62
CA LEU A 196 18.26 8.09 -19.21
C LEU A 196 17.86 9.27 -20.14
N PRO A 197 17.72 10.50 -19.62
CA PRO A 197 17.59 11.69 -20.45
C PRO A 197 18.86 11.92 -21.30
N SER A 198 18.84 11.42 -22.53
CA SER A 198 19.79 11.65 -23.63
C SER A 198 21.28 11.74 -23.26
N GLY A 199 21.98 10.62 -23.34
CA GLY A 199 23.45 10.56 -23.45
C GLY A 199 24.15 9.73 -22.38
N TYR A 200 25.36 9.29 -22.76
CA TYR A 200 26.40 8.55 -22.03
C TYR A 200 26.49 7.03 -22.25
N CYS A 201 27.74 6.57 -22.34
CA CYS A 201 28.18 5.31 -22.94
C CYS A 201 29.03 4.46 -21.96
N GLU A 202 29.44 3.29 -22.44
CA GLU A 202 29.92 2.09 -21.72
C GLU A 202 31.11 2.26 -20.74
N CYS A 203 31.13 1.44 -19.67
CA CYS A 203 32.13 0.37 -19.44
C CYS A 203 32.07 -0.23 -18.01
N GLY A 204 32.49 -1.50 -17.87
CA GLY A 204 32.97 -2.07 -16.60
C GLY A 204 31.98 -2.93 -15.79
N GLY A 205 32.27 -4.22 -15.65
CA GLY A 205 31.50 -5.16 -14.83
C GLY A 205 32.21 -5.61 -13.54
N GLY A 206 31.58 -6.53 -12.82
CA GLY A 206 32.17 -7.29 -11.72
C GLY A 206 31.51 -7.11 -10.35
N ALA A 207 31.06 -8.23 -9.77
CA ALA A 207 31.30 -8.61 -8.38
C ALA A 207 30.63 -9.98 -8.10
N ASP A 208 31.39 -11.07 -8.21
CA ASP A 208 31.00 -12.33 -7.57
C ASP A 208 31.14 -12.18 -6.05
N GLN A 209 30.04 -12.36 -5.33
CA GLN A 209 30.07 -12.73 -3.92
C GLN A 209 29.21 -13.97 -3.74
N VAL A 210 29.87 -15.10 -3.46
CA VAL A 210 29.19 -16.36 -3.16
C VAL A 210 28.46 -16.17 -1.83
N ALA A 211 27.14 -15.98 -1.90
CA ALA A 211 26.31 -15.91 -0.71
C ALA A 211 26.42 -17.23 0.09
N PRO A 212 26.43 -17.19 1.43
CA PRO A 212 26.43 -18.41 2.23
C PRO A 212 25.20 -19.26 1.88
N ALA A 213 25.39 -20.58 1.81
CA ALA A 213 24.31 -21.49 1.44
C ALA A 213 23.12 -21.35 2.40
N HIS A 214 21.91 -21.26 1.84
CA HIS A 214 20.70 -21.22 2.63
C HIS A 214 20.52 -22.55 3.39
N THR A 215 20.26 -22.46 4.69
CA THR A 215 19.74 -23.56 5.52
C THR A 215 18.62 -23.04 6.41
N THR A 216 17.72 -23.94 6.81
CA THR A 216 16.64 -23.66 7.76
C THR A 216 17.15 -23.76 9.20
N THR A 217 16.41 -23.17 10.14
CA THR A 217 16.82 -23.00 11.54
C THR A 217 16.79 -24.27 12.40
N ILE A 218 16.37 -25.42 11.85
CA ILE A 218 16.49 -26.73 12.52
C ILE A 218 17.95 -27.24 12.53
N TYR A 219 18.80 -26.70 11.65
CA TYR A 219 20.22 -27.00 11.60
C TYR A 219 21.01 -25.85 12.24
N LEU A 220 22.07 -26.19 12.97
CA LEU A 220 22.89 -25.20 13.67
C LEU A 220 23.68 -24.34 12.68
N HIS A 221 23.59 -23.01 12.83
CA HIS A 221 24.41 -22.05 12.11
C HIS A 221 24.66 -20.81 12.98
N HIS A 222 25.92 -20.36 13.09
CA HIS A 222 26.30 -19.27 14.02
C HIS A 222 25.60 -17.92 13.71
N ALA A 223 25.46 -17.57 12.42
CA ALA A 223 24.93 -16.28 11.99
C ALA A 223 23.56 -15.86 12.59
N ILE A 224 22.64 -16.80 12.86
CA ILE A 224 21.35 -16.46 13.50
C ILE A 224 21.54 -16.04 14.96
N VAL A 225 22.47 -16.67 15.68
CA VAL A 225 22.77 -16.38 17.09
C VAL A 225 23.49 -15.03 17.19
N GLU A 226 24.54 -14.82 16.38
CA GLU A 226 25.26 -13.53 16.34
C GLU A 226 24.32 -12.36 16.03
N PHE A 227 23.36 -12.56 15.13
CA PHE A 227 22.37 -11.54 14.80
C PHE A 227 21.33 -11.34 15.91
N ALA A 228 20.86 -12.41 16.56
CA ALA A 228 19.95 -12.33 17.70
C ALA A 228 20.58 -11.61 18.90
N GLU A 229 21.84 -11.92 19.23
CA GLU A 229 22.60 -11.24 20.29
C GLU A 229 22.81 -9.76 19.96
N ALA A 230 23.25 -9.45 18.73
CA ALA A 230 23.42 -8.07 18.29
C ALA A 230 22.10 -7.27 18.34
N LEU A 231 20.98 -7.85 17.89
CA LEU A 231 19.67 -7.21 17.88
C LEU A 231 19.11 -7.01 19.31
N THR A 232 19.16 -8.03 20.14
CA THR A 232 18.65 -7.97 21.53
C THR A 232 19.52 -7.09 22.42
N SER A 233 20.81 -6.91 22.12
CA SER A 233 21.67 -5.93 22.81
C SER A 233 21.18 -4.48 22.68
N LYS A 234 20.34 -4.18 21.66
CA LYS A 234 19.72 -2.86 21.46
C LYS A 234 18.40 -2.69 22.20
N MET A 235 17.92 -3.71 22.89
CA MET A 235 16.61 -3.70 23.56
C MET A 235 16.73 -3.41 25.06
N PRO A 236 15.79 -2.65 25.65
CA PRO A 236 15.78 -2.38 27.08
C PRO A 236 15.15 -3.52 27.91
N GLY A 237 15.53 -3.59 29.18
CA GLY A 237 14.88 -4.45 30.17
C GLY A 237 15.09 -5.95 29.92
N ASN A 238 13.99 -6.69 29.78
CA ASN A 238 13.99 -8.15 29.63
C ASN A 238 13.60 -8.64 28.22
N LEU A 239 13.56 -7.75 27.24
CA LEU A 239 13.30 -8.05 25.82
C LEU A 239 14.53 -8.73 25.19
N LYS A 240 14.65 -10.05 25.37
CA LYS A 240 15.87 -10.83 25.13
C LYS A 240 15.70 -12.06 24.25
N VAL A 241 14.48 -12.41 23.85
CA VAL A 241 14.22 -13.54 22.94
C VAL A 241 13.79 -13.01 21.59
N ALA A 242 14.55 -13.32 20.54
CA ALA A 242 14.26 -12.92 19.16
C ALA A 242 13.73 -14.09 18.33
N TYR A 243 12.66 -13.84 17.59
CA TYR A 243 12.15 -14.72 16.52
C TYR A 243 12.33 -13.99 15.19
N PHE A 244 12.66 -14.72 14.13
CA PHE A 244 12.87 -14.17 12.80
C PHE A 244 11.81 -14.66 11.81
N VAL A 245 11.40 -13.76 10.94
CA VAL A 245 10.33 -13.92 9.94
C VAL A 245 10.72 -13.14 8.67
N ASN A 246 9.88 -13.17 7.64
CA ASN A 246 10.23 -12.62 6.31
C ASN A 246 9.62 -11.23 6.04
N SER A 247 8.72 -10.74 6.91
CA SER A 247 8.05 -9.45 6.76
C SER A 247 7.50 -8.90 8.08
N GLY A 248 7.12 -7.61 8.10
CA GLY A 248 6.42 -6.99 9.24
C GLY A 248 5.03 -7.57 9.46
N THR A 249 4.34 -7.99 8.38
CA THR A 249 3.07 -8.73 8.43
C THR A 249 3.23 -10.04 9.22
N GLU A 250 4.25 -10.85 8.90
CA GLU A 250 4.53 -12.08 9.66
C GLU A 250 4.92 -11.80 11.12
N ALA A 251 5.65 -10.70 11.38
CA ALA A 251 6.03 -10.31 12.73
C ALA A 251 4.79 -9.95 13.59
N ASN A 252 3.84 -9.21 13.01
CA ASN A 252 2.61 -8.83 13.68
C ASN A 252 1.62 -9.99 13.84
N GLU A 253 1.54 -10.94 12.89
CA GLU A 253 0.80 -12.21 13.11
C GLU A 253 1.39 -12.99 14.29
N LEU A 254 2.72 -13.14 14.36
CA LEU A 254 3.39 -13.87 15.43
C LEU A 254 3.23 -13.18 16.80
N ALA A 255 3.33 -11.85 16.84
CA ALA A 255 3.12 -11.08 18.07
C ALA A 255 1.65 -11.14 18.56
N MET A 256 0.68 -11.09 17.63
CA MET A 256 -0.74 -11.29 17.96
C MET A 256 -1.01 -12.72 18.47
N LEU A 257 -0.36 -13.73 17.88
CA LEU A 257 -0.43 -15.12 18.36
C LEU A 257 0.15 -15.26 19.78
N MET A 258 1.34 -14.71 20.03
CA MET A 258 1.94 -14.67 21.37
C MET A 258 1.01 -14.00 22.40
N ALA A 259 0.46 -12.83 22.07
CA ALA A 259 -0.45 -12.09 22.94
C ALA A 259 -1.69 -12.91 23.33
N ARG A 260 -2.33 -13.57 22.35
CA ARG A 260 -3.50 -14.44 22.58
C ARG A 260 -3.18 -15.69 23.41
N LEU A 261 -2.07 -16.36 23.11
CA LEU A 261 -1.63 -17.55 23.85
C LEU A 261 -1.21 -17.23 25.30
N TYR A 262 -0.61 -16.06 25.54
CA TYR A 262 -0.15 -15.64 26.86
C TYR A 262 -1.28 -15.16 27.77
N SER A 263 -2.19 -14.34 27.24
CA SER A 263 -3.34 -13.81 27.98
C SER A 263 -4.50 -14.81 28.15
N GLY A 264 -4.59 -15.82 27.28
CA GLY A 264 -5.77 -16.68 27.15
C GLY A 264 -7.01 -15.97 26.61
N ASN A 265 -6.86 -14.81 25.96
CA ASN A 265 -7.94 -13.99 25.40
C ASN A 265 -7.78 -13.83 23.88
N LEU A 266 -8.83 -13.36 23.17
CA LEU A 266 -8.81 -13.15 21.72
C LEU A 266 -8.79 -11.67 21.31
N SER A 267 -9.33 -10.77 22.14
CA SER A 267 -9.59 -9.38 21.80
C SER A 267 -8.32 -8.54 21.72
N MET A 268 -8.03 -7.95 20.56
CA MET A 268 -6.92 -7.02 20.37
C MET A 268 -7.42 -5.59 20.25
N VAL A 269 -6.70 -4.65 20.86
CA VAL A 269 -6.92 -3.21 20.68
C VAL A 269 -5.84 -2.63 19.75
N ALA A 270 -6.25 -1.86 18.76
CA ALA A 270 -5.37 -1.15 17.82
C ALA A 270 -5.82 0.31 17.65
N LEU A 271 -5.00 1.13 17.00
CA LEU A 271 -5.35 2.52 16.70
C LEU A 271 -6.07 2.65 15.35
N ARG A 272 -7.06 3.56 15.26
CA ARG A 272 -7.55 4.07 13.96
C ARG A 272 -6.37 4.64 13.17
N ASN A 273 -6.45 4.56 11.84
CA ASN A 273 -5.37 4.91 10.90
C ASN A 273 -4.10 4.03 10.94
N ALA A 274 -3.94 3.09 11.86
CA ALA A 274 -2.73 2.26 11.91
C ALA A 274 -2.55 1.36 10.68
N TYR A 275 -1.33 0.89 10.44
CA TYR A 275 -1.04 -0.14 9.43
C TYR A 275 -0.12 -1.21 9.99
N HIS A 276 -0.67 -2.41 10.20
CA HIS A 276 0.02 -3.54 10.83
C HIS A 276 0.19 -4.75 9.90
N GLY A 277 -0.21 -4.63 8.62
CA GLY A 277 -0.07 -5.68 7.61
C GLY A 277 -1.36 -5.92 6.82
N GLY A 278 -1.31 -6.92 5.94
CA GLY A 278 -2.38 -7.27 5.00
C GLY A 278 -2.71 -8.77 4.91
N SER A 279 -2.21 -9.58 5.85
CA SER A 279 -2.64 -10.98 6.00
C SER A 279 -4.01 -11.05 6.70
N ALA A 280 -4.66 -12.21 6.70
CA ALA A 280 -6.02 -12.38 7.22
C ALA A 280 -6.21 -11.94 8.69
N GLY A 281 -5.18 -12.07 9.55
CA GLY A 281 -5.19 -11.54 10.91
C GLY A 281 -4.83 -10.05 10.96
N THR A 282 -3.66 -9.68 10.42
CA THR A 282 -3.14 -8.30 10.52
C THR A 282 -3.96 -7.24 9.78
N ILE A 283 -4.71 -7.61 8.74
CA ILE A 283 -5.67 -6.72 8.06
C ILE A 283 -6.79 -6.25 9.01
N GLY A 284 -7.08 -7.05 10.05
CA GLY A 284 -7.94 -6.65 11.14
C GLY A 284 -7.30 -5.56 12.00
N LEU A 285 -6.04 -5.74 12.39
CA LEU A 285 -5.26 -4.77 13.18
C LEU A 285 -5.06 -3.44 12.44
N THR A 286 -4.78 -3.47 11.14
CA THR A 286 -4.73 -2.27 10.27
C THR A 286 -6.03 -1.45 10.39
N GLY A 287 -5.92 -0.14 10.61
CA GLY A 287 -7.03 0.79 10.87
C GLY A 287 -7.42 1.68 9.68
N LEU A 288 -7.15 1.25 8.44
CA LEU A 288 -7.32 2.04 7.21
C LEU A 288 -8.24 1.36 6.20
N GLN A 289 -9.36 1.99 5.81
CA GLN A 289 -10.35 1.39 4.89
C GLN A 289 -9.78 1.02 3.51
N THR A 290 -8.78 1.76 3.00
CA THR A 290 -8.16 1.52 1.69
C THR A 290 -7.35 0.22 1.64
N TRP A 291 -7.05 -0.36 2.81
CA TRP A 291 -6.29 -1.60 2.97
C TRP A 291 -7.16 -2.75 3.51
N LYS A 292 -8.48 -2.55 3.69
CA LYS A 292 -9.39 -3.58 4.22
C LYS A 292 -10.24 -4.24 3.14
N TYR A 293 -10.42 -5.56 3.30
CA TYR A 293 -11.46 -6.33 2.62
C TYR A 293 -12.61 -6.64 3.59
N PRO A 294 -13.86 -6.82 3.09
CA PRO A 294 -15.02 -7.19 3.90
C PRO A 294 -15.00 -8.69 4.23
N ILE A 295 -13.98 -9.11 4.98
CA ILE A 295 -13.74 -10.48 5.44
C ILE A 295 -13.80 -10.55 6.98
N PRO A 296 -14.02 -11.73 7.60
CA PRO A 296 -13.90 -11.89 9.04
C PRO A 296 -12.49 -11.49 9.54
N GLN A 297 -12.44 -10.66 10.59
CA GLN A 297 -11.20 -10.11 11.16
C GLN A 297 -10.93 -10.54 12.61
N GLY A 298 -11.84 -11.32 13.21
CA GLY A 298 -11.76 -11.73 14.62
C GLY A 298 -12.11 -10.61 15.60
N GLU A 299 -11.83 -10.84 16.89
CA GLU A 299 -12.03 -9.84 17.95
C GLU A 299 -10.91 -8.80 17.91
N ILE A 300 -11.14 -7.70 17.20
CA ILE A 300 -10.21 -6.56 17.07
C ILE A 300 -11.00 -5.25 17.09
N HIS A 301 -10.57 -4.28 17.89
CA HIS A 301 -11.21 -2.97 18.04
C HIS A 301 -10.25 -1.81 17.80
N HIS A 302 -10.75 -0.72 17.17
CA HIS A 302 -9.97 0.48 16.86
C HIS A 302 -10.38 1.69 17.69
N VAL A 303 -9.56 2.04 18.67
CA VAL A 303 -9.68 3.32 19.42
C VAL A 303 -9.12 4.48 18.60
N MET A 304 -9.45 5.72 18.94
CA MET A 304 -8.98 6.92 18.25
C MET A 304 -7.45 6.98 18.19
N ASN A 305 -6.95 7.47 17.06
CA ASN A 305 -5.55 7.84 16.93
C ASN A 305 -5.29 9.06 17.84
N PRO A 306 -4.33 9.00 18.78
CA PRO A 306 -3.98 10.11 19.66
C PRO A 306 -3.14 11.16 18.90
N ASP A 307 -3.70 11.74 17.84
CA ASP A 307 -3.06 12.73 16.96
C ASP A 307 -3.04 14.11 17.66
N PRO A 308 -1.84 14.66 17.99
CA PRO A 308 -1.70 15.95 18.68
C PRO A 308 -2.31 17.15 17.96
N TYR A 309 -2.54 17.02 16.64
CA TYR A 309 -2.85 18.14 15.76
C TYR A 309 -4.25 18.03 15.12
N ARG A 310 -4.65 16.85 14.66
CA ARG A 310 -5.96 16.61 14.02
C ARG A 310 -6.92 15.79 14.86
N GLY A 311 -6.46 15.16 15.93
CA GLY A 311 -7.28 14.30 16.76
C GLY A 311 -8.23 15.10 17.64
N THR A 312 -9.34 14.47 18.03
CA THR A 312 -10.45 15.07 18.79
C THR A 312 -10.02 15.84 20.06
N PHE A 313 -8.95 15.39 20.71
CA PHE A 313 -8.46 15.94 21.98
C PHE A 313 -7.07 16.60 21.87
N GLY A 314 -6.55 16.79 20.64
CA GLY A 314 -5.22 17.35 20.42
C GLY A 314 -4.14 16.59 21.19
N SER A 315 -3.35 17.27 22.03
CA SER A 315 -2.28 16.66 22.83
C SER A 315 -2.74 16.02 24.16
N ASP A 316 -4.04 15.96 24.48
CA ASP A 316 -4.54 15.33 25.71
C ASP A 316 -4.49 13.80 25.62
N ALA A 317 -3.34 13.24 25.99
CA ALA A 317 -3.10 11.81 26.05
C ALA A 317 -4.07 11.06 27.00
N ALA A 318 -4.58 11.71 28.06
CA ALA A 318 -5.47 11.06 29.02
C ALA A 318 -6.87 10.87 28.45
N ALA A 319 -7.38 11.85 27.69
CA ALA A 319 -8.65 11.73 26.99
C ALA A 319 -8.66 10.59 25.94
N TYR A 320 -7.55 10.36 25.23
CA TYR A 320 -7.44 9.18 24.35
C TYR A 320 -7.28 7.87 25.12
N ALA A 321 -6.48 7.84 26.19
CA ALA A 321 -6.29 6.63 26.99
C ALA A 321 -7.61 6.16 27.62
N LYS A 322 -8.51 7.09 27.97
CA LYS A 322 -9.86 6.79 28.46
C LYS A 322 -10.69 5.96 27.47
N GLU A 323 -10.52 6.11 26.15
CA GLU A 323 -11.24 5.26 25.18
C GLU A 323 -10.72 3.81 25.19
N VAL A 324 -9.46 3.57 25.56
CA VAL A 324 -8.92 2.22 25.78
C VAL A 324 -9.61 1.58 27.00
N GLU A 325 -9.75 2.32 28.09
CA GLU A 325 -10.42 1.87 29.31
C GLU A 325 -11.94 1.65 29.09
N GLU A 326 -12.61 2.57 28.40
CA GLU A 326 -14.02 2.46 28.04
C GLU A 326 -14.28 1.29 27.09
N HIS A 327 -13.43 1.05 26.10
CA HIS A 327 -13.55 -0.13 25.26
C HIS A 327 -13.40 -1.43 26.07
N ILE A 328 -12.45 -1.50 27.00
CA ILE A 328 -12.27 -2.68 27.85
C ILE A 328 -13.46 -2.88 28.80
N THR A 329 -14.03 -1.80 29.33
CA THR A 329 -15.13 -1.86 30.30
C THR A 329 -16.49 -2.15 29.65
N TYR A 330 -16.77 -1.56 28.49
CA TYR A 330 -18.09 -1.58 27.85
C TYR A 330 -18.15 -2.36 26.53
N GLY A 331 -17.00 -2.60 25.88
CA GLY A 331 -16.88 -3.26 24.58
C GLY A 331 -16.12 -4.60 24.59
N SER A 332 -15.69 -5.08 25.76
CA SER A 332 -15.00 -6.37 25.93
C SER A 332 -15.51 -7.11 27.18
N SER A 333 -14.93 -8.26 27.48
CA SER A 333 -15.21 -9.05 28.70
C SER A 333 -14.51 -8.50 29.96
N GLY A 334 -14.01 -7.26 29.94
CA GLY A 334 -13.10 -6.72 30.95
C GLY A 334 -11.67 -7.27 30.86
N ARG A 335 -11.38 -8.09 29.85
CA ARG A 335 -10.05 -8.63 29.54
C ARG A 335 -9.78 -8.55 28.05
N VAL A 336 -8.52 -8.32 27.69
CA VAL A 336 -8.04 -8.27 26.30
C VAL A 336 -6.75 -9.09 26.15
N ALA A 337 -6.47 -9.54 24.95
CA ALA A 337 -5.23 -10.24 24.62
C ALA A 337 -4.03 -9.29 24.59
N GLY A 338 -4.23 -8.10 24.06
CA GLY A 338 -3.21 -7.06 24.05
C GLY A 338 -3.59 -5.82 23.25
N PHE A 339 -2.66 -4.88 23.25
CA PHE A 339 -2.73 -3.64 22.49
C PHE A 339 -1.54 -3.54 21.54
N ILE A 340 -1.76 -3.12 20.30
CA ILE A 340 -0.70 -2.85 19.32
C ILE A 340 -0.80 -1.43 18.77
N ALA A 341 0.34 -0.76 18.67
CA ALA A 341 0.45 0.52 17.98
C ALA A 341 1.81 0.69 17.31
N GLU A 342 1.81 1.34 16.15
CA GLU A 342 3.00 2.04 15.64
C GLU A 342 3.31 3.16 16.62
N THR A 343 4.56 3.28 17.08
CA THR A 343 4.95 4.38 18.01
C THR A 343 5.06 5.73 17.30
N PHE A 344 5.09 5.68 15.97
CA PHE A 344 4.85 6.76 15.03
C PHE A 344 4.08 6.18 13.83
N GLN A 345 2.83 6.61 13.58
CA GLN A 345 2.02 6.04 12.49
C GLN A 345 2.58 6.44 11.12
N GLY A 346 3.15 5.48 10.38
CA GLY A 346 3.72 5.72 9.06
C GLY A 346 2.64 5.92 7.99
N VAL A 347 1.98 4.82 7.61
CA VAL A 347 0.95 4.81 6.54
C VAL A 347 -0.30 5.58 6.97
N GLY A 348 -0.58 5.65 8.28
CA GLY A 348 -1.69 6.42 8.87
C GLY A 348 -1.63 7.93 8.67
N GLY A 349 -0.52 8.45 8.14
CA GLY A 349 -0.38 9.85 7.75
C GLY A 349 0.84 10.57 8.32
N SER A 350 1.85 9.81 8.78
CA SER A 350 3.06 10.29 9.45
C SER A 350 2.77 11.11 10.71
N VAL A 351 2.29 10.43 11.75
CA VAL A 351 1.74 11.04 12.97
C VAL A 351 2.47 10.55 14.23
N GLU A 352 3.02 11.49 15.00
CA GLU A 352 3.48 11.27 16.38
C GLU A 352 2.28 11.08 17.31
N LEU A 353 2.40 10.21 18.33
CA LEU A 353 1.35 10.02 19.33
C LEU A 353 1.41 11.12 20.41
N ALA A 354 0.25 11.52 20.94
CA ALA A 354 0.14 12.45 22.06
C ALA A 354 1.10 12.09 23.21
N PRO A 355 1.92 13.04 23.72
CA PRO A 355 2.97 12.73 24.68
C PRO A 355 2.46 12.00 25.94
N GLY A 356 3.01 10.82 26.20
CA GLY A 356 2.65 9.98 27.35
C GLY A 356 1.46 9.03 27.11
N TYR A 357 0.85 9.04 25.93
CA TYR A 357 -0.30 8.18 25.62
C TYR A 357 0.01 6.69 25.80
N LEU A 358 1.13 6.21 25.26
CA LEU A 358 1.46 4.77 25.36
C LEU A 358 1.64 4.32 26.81
N LYS A 359 2.12 5.20 27.70
CA LYS A 359 2.26 4.88 29.13
C LYS A 359 0.89 4.60 29.76
N LEU A 360 -0.06 5.51 29.54
CA LEU A 360 -1.43 5.36 30.06
C LEU A 360 -2.14 4.14 29.44
N ALA A 361 -2.05 3.97 28.12
CA ALA A 361 -2.64 2.83 27.42
C ALA A 361 -2.06 1.49 27.89
N TYR A 362 -0.74 1.39 28.08
CA TYR A 362 -0.08 0.16 28.55
C TYR A 362 -0.47 -0.18 29.99
N ASP A 363 -0.56 0.83 30.88
CA ASP A 363 -1.01 0.64 32.26
C ASP A 363 -2.47 0.13 32.34
N ILE A 364 -3.34 0.60 31.44
CA ILE A 364 -4.74 0.14 31.32
C ILE A 364 -4.79 -1.30 30.79
N VAL A 365 -4.08 -1.61 29.71
CA VAL A 365 -4.10 -2.93 29.04
C VAL A 365 -3.53 -4.02 29.95
N ARG A 366 -2.45 -3.74 30.68
CA ARG A 366 -1.85 -4.70 31.63
C ARG A 366 -2.75 -4.98 32.83
N LYS A 367 -3.51 -3.99 33.33
CA LYS A 367 -4.56 -4.21 34.36
C LYS A 367 -5.67 -5.14 33.88
N ALA A 368 -5.97 -5.13 32.57
CA ALA A 368 -6.93 -6.04 31.93
C ALA A 368 -6.34 -7.42 31.57
N GLY A 369 -5.08 -7.70 31.94
CA GLY A 369 -4.39 -8.97 31.68
C GLY A 369 -3.82 -9.14 30.27
N GLY A 370 -3.81 -8.07 29.46
CA GLY A 370 -3.25 -8.09 28.10
C GLY A 370 -1.78 -7.65 28.06
N VAL A 371 -1.11 -7.94 26.93
CA VAL A 371 0.27 -7.50 26.65
C VAL A 371 0.34 -6.30 25.70
N CYS A 372 1.43 -5.55 25.77
CA CYS A 372 1.64 -4.33 25.01
C CYS A 372 2.67 -4.55 23.89
N ILE A 373 2.26 -4.30 22.65
CA ILE A 373 3.06 -4.52 21.44
C ILE A 373 3.43 -3.16 20.84
N ALA A 374 4.73 -2.94 20.60
CA ALA A 374 5.22 -1.81 19.81
C ALA A 374 5.56 -2.28 18.39
N ASP A 375 4.87 -1.73 17.40
CA ASP A 375 5.22 -1.89 15.99
C ASP A 375 6.29 -0.86 15.61
N GLU A 376 7.54 -1.33 15.55
CA GLU A 376 8.73 -0.55 15.22
C GLU A 376 9.18 -0.75 13.76
N VAL A 377 8.32 -1.32 12.90
CA VAL A 377 8.60 -1.52 11.47
C VAL A 377 8.91 -0.18 10.76
N GLN A 378 8.36 0.92 11.27
CA GLN A 378 8.54 2.29 10.74
C GLN A 378 9.60 3.11 11.49
N SER A 379 9.68 2.97 12.82
CA SER A 379 10.31 3.91 13.74
C SER A 379 11.57 3.37 14.45
N GLY A 380 11.88 2.07 14.29
CA GLY A 380 13.05 1.44 14.89
C GLY A 380 14.38 1.84 14.24
N PHE A 381 15.46 1.17 14.68
CA PHE A 381 16.81 1.32 14.13
C PHE A 381 17.37 2.75 14.11
N GLY A 382 17.02 3.55 15.13
CA GLY A 382 17.51 4.92 15.27
C GLY A 382 16.79 5.96 14.41
N ARG A 383 15.68 5.60 13.75
CA ARG A 383 14.94 6.47 12.81
C ARG A 383 14.47 7.79 13.43
N THR A 384 14.15 7.80 14.72
CA THR A 384 13.71 8.99 15.48
C THR A 384 14.89 9.86 15.97
N GLY A 385 16.14 9.41 15.77
CA GLY A 385 17.37 10.09 16.19
C GLY A 385 17.61 10.09 17.70
N SER A 386 16.64 10.57 18.49
CA SER A 386 16.73 10.63 19.96
C SER A 386 16.91 9.26 20.61
N HIS A 387 16.34 8.20 20.03
CA HIS A 387 16.34 6.85 20.59
C HIS A 387 16.54 5.79 19.49
N TYR A 388 16.90 4.57 19.90
CA TYR A 388 17.05 3.45 18.96
C TYR A 388 15.69 2.89 18.54
N TRP A 389 14.71 2.88 19.45
CA TRP A 389 13.33 2.46 19.20
C TRP A 389 12.34 3.61 19.49
N GLY A 390 11.30 3.74 18.67
CA GLY A 390 10.31 4.80 18.79
C GLY A 390 9.54 4.80 20.12
N PHE A 391 9.23 3.63 20.69
CA PHE A 391 8.52 3.51 21.97
C PHE A 391 9.25 4.23 23.12
N GLN A 392 10.57 4.37 23.05
CA GLN A 392 11.36 5.05 24.08
C GLN A 392 11.02 6.56 24.15
N THR A 393 10.56 7.16 23.05
CA THR A 393 10.10 8.57 23.02
C THR A 393 8.86 8.80 23.90
N GLN A 394 8.10 7.75 24.20
CA GLN A 394 6.93 7.78 25.07
C GLN A 394 7.27 7.32 26.51
N GLY A 395 8.54 7.03 26.81
CA GLY A 395 9.02 6.65 28.14
C GLY A 395 8.52 5.28 28.63
N VAL A 396 8.21 4.35 27.71
CA VAL A 396 7.69 3.02 28.02
C VAL A 396 8.68 1.91 27.65
N ILE A 397 8.42 0.70 28.16
CA ILE A 397 8.98 -0.56 27.64
C ILE A 397 7.79 -1.47 27.30
N PRO A 398 7.64 -1.91 26.04
CA PRO A 398 6.61 -2.86 25.64
C PRO A 398 6.96 -4.29 26.07
N ASP A 399 5.99 -5.19 25.94
CA ASP A 399 6.13 -6.62 26.23
C ASP A 399 6.57 -7.40 24.98
N ILE A 400 6.24 -6.89 23.79
CA ILE A 400 6.64 -7.41 22.48
C ILE A 400 7.03 -6.23 21.56
N VAL A 401 8.09 -6.38 20.77
CA VAL A 401 8.49 -5.43 19.72
C VAL A 401 8.50 -6.14 18.38
N THR A 402 7.81 -5.61 17.37
CA THR A 402 7.84 -6.12 15.99
C THR A 402 8.59 -5.16 15.07
N MET A 403 9.30 -5.69 14.08
CA MET A 403 10.15 -4.88 13.19
C MET A 403 10.39 -5.56 11.84
N ALA A 404 10.67 -4.77 10.81
CA ALA A 404 11.03 -5.23 9.46
C ALA A 404 11.71 -4.07 8.70
N LYS A 405 11.53 -3.99 7.38
CA LYS A 405 11.99 -2.89 6.51
C LYS A 405 13.50 -2.60 6.65
N GLY A 406 13.87 -1.62 7.47
CA GLY A 406 15.25 -1.19 7.68
C GLY A 406 16.18 -2.31 8.17
N ILE A 407 15.64 -3.30 8.90
CA ILE A 407 16.41 -4.43 9.47
C ILE A 407 17.27 -5.19 8.43
N GLY A 408 16.82 -5.29 7.18
CA GLY A 408 17.44 -6.14 6.16
C GLY A 408 18.01 -5.38 4.96
N ASN A 409 17.90 -4.05 4.92
CA ASN A 409 18.30 -3.21 3.77
C ASN A 409 17.88 -3.76 2.39
N GLY A 410 16.64 -4.22 2.28
CA GLY A 410 16.08 -4.84 1.06
C GLY A 410 15.97 -6.37 1.09
N LEU A 411 16.66 -7.06 2.01
CA LEU A 411 16.45 -8.49 2.25
C LEU A 411 15.06 -8.73 2.91
N PRO A 412 14.36 -9.84 2.58
CA PRO A 412 13.08 -10.20 3.17
C PRO A 412 13.27 -10.66 4.61
N LEU A 413 13.25 -9.70 5.54
CA LEU A 413 13.54 -9.91 6.95
C LEU A 413 12.60 -9.08 7.82
N GLY A 414 12.06 -9.74 8.84
CA GLY A 414 11.39 -9.15 9.99
C GLY A 414 11.76 -9.91 11.25
N ALA A 415 11.47 -9.33 12.41
CA ALA A 415 11.72 -9.95 13.70
C ALA A 415 10.63 -9.59 14.71
N VAL A 416 10.49 -10.46 15.71
CA VAL A 416 9.73 -10.23 16.95
C VAL A 416 10.69 -10.40 18.11
N VAL A 417 10.83 -9.40 18.97
CA VAL A 417 11.58 -9.53 20.22
C VAL A 417 10.63 -9.42 21.41
N THR A 418 10.75 -10.34 22.36
CA THR A 418 9.90 -10.39 23.56
C THR A 418 10.67 -10.92 24.77
N THR A 419 9.98 -11.05 25.91
CA THR A 419 10.52 -11.60 27.15
C THR A 419 10.59 -13.13 27.10
N PRO A 420 11.49 -13.78 27.87
CA PRO A 420 11.50 -15.23 28.01
C PRO A 420 10.17 -15.82 28.50
N GLU A 421 9.44 -15.08 29.34
CA GLU A 421 8.14 -15.46 29.88
C GLU A 421 7.08 -15.56 28.78
N ILE A 422 6.94 -14.54 27.93
CA ILE A 422 5.99 -14.56 26.81
C ILE A 422 6.44 -15.56 25.73
N ALA A 423 7.74 -15.63 25.44
CA ALA A 423 8.29 -16.61 24.48
C ALA A 423 7.97 -18.07 24.86
N SER A 424 7.87 -18.37 26.17
CA SER A 424 7.60 -19.73 26.66
C SER A 424 6.29 -20.34 26.15
N VAL A 425 5.27 -19.52 25.83
CA VAL A 425 3.97 -20.03 25.37
C VAL A 425 4.04 -20.67 23.99
N LEU A 426 5.01 -20.29 23.16
CA LEU A 426 5.21 -20.92 21.85
C LEU A 426 5.83 -22.32 21.97
N ALA A 427 6.52 -22.65 23.07
CA ALA A 427 7.06 -23.98 23.30
C ALA A 427 5.98 -25.06 23.52
N GLN A 428 4.71 -24.68 23.62
CA GLN A 428 3.57 -25.62 23.66
C GLN A 428 3.40 -26.43 22.35
N LYS A 429 3.98 -25.95 21.23
CA LYS A 429 3.95 -26.55 19.89
C LYS A 429 5.25 -26.30 19.14
N ILE A 430 5.40 -26.88 17.95
CA ILE A 430 6.48 -26.54 17.03
C ILE A 430 6.12 -25.21 16.34
N GLN A 431 6.87 -24.16 16.65
CA GLN A 431 6.88 -22.92 15.86
C GLN A 431 8.07 -23.00 14.89
N PHE A 432 7.82 -22.78 13.60
CA PHE A 432 8.83 -22.89 12.55
C PHE A 432 8.52 -21.94 11.39
N ASN A 433 9.56 -21.32 10.83
CA ASN A 433 9.50 -20.54 9.59
C ASN A 433 10.69 -20.99 8.72
N THR A 434 10.42 -21.48 7.51
CA THR A 434 11.44 -22.06 6.62
C THR A 434 12.57 -21.08 6.30
N PHE A 435 12.23 -19.80 6.08
CA PHE A 435 13.18 -18.76 5.70
C PHE A 435 13.56 -17.82 6.85
N GLY A 436 12.71 -17.70 7.89
CA GLY A 436 12.97 -16.86 9.05
C GLY A 436 14.26 -17.24 9.78
N GLY A 437 15.24 -16.34 9.79
CA GLY A 437 16.53 -16.55 10.47
C GLY A 437 17.56 -17.34 9.66
N ASN A 438 17.37 -17.49 8.35
CA ASN A 438 18.36 -18.13 7.49
C ASN A 438 19.70 -17.36 7.45
N PRO A 439 20.85 -18.03 7.18
CA PRO A 439 22.18 -17.41 7.26
C PRO A 439 22.36 -16.15 6.40
N VAL A 440 21.79 -16.10 5.19
CA VAL A 440 21.93 -14.94 4.28
C VAL A 440 21.25 -13.72 4.88
N CYS A 441 20.01 -13.88 5.37
CA CYS A 441 19.25 -12.78 5.96
C CYS A 441 19.81 -12.36 7.33
N SER A 442 20.24 -13.30 8.17
CA SER A 442 20.88 -12.99 9.46
C SER A 442 22.23 -12.29 9.29
N ALA A 443 23.08 -12.72 8.34
CA ALA A 443 24.33 -12.03 8.03
C ALA A 443 24.09 -10.61 7.49
N GLY A 444 23.09 -10.44 6.61
CA GLY A 444 22.68 -9.14 6.10
C GLY A 444 22.18 -8.20 7.20
N GLY A 445 21.29 -8.68 8.08
CA GLY A 445 20.79 -7.90 9.21
C GLY A 445 21.89 -7.53 10.21
N LEU A 446 22.83 -8.44 10.49
CA LEU A 446 24.01 -8.15 11.31
C LEU A 446 24.93 -7.12 10.66
N ALA A 447 25.09 -7.14 9.33
CA ALA A 447 25.83 -6.11 8.61
C ALA A 447 25.16 -4.74 8.70
N VAL A 448 23.81 -4.67 8.60
CA VAL A 448 23.04 -3.44 8.81
C VAL A 448 23.27 -2.88 10.22
N LEU A 449 23.14 -3.69 11.27
CA LEU A 449 23.40 -3.25 12.64
C LEU A 449 24.83 -2.68 12.81
N LYS A 450 25.84 -3.36 12.25
CA LYS A 450 27.23 -2.92 12.27
C LYS A 450 27.45 -1.58 11.55
N VAL A 451 26.76 -1.34 10.43
CA VAL A 451 26.81 -0.06 9.69
C VAL A 451 26.13 1.05 10.49
N LEU A 452 24.93 0.81 11.03
CA LEU A 452 24.18 1.77 11.85
C LEU A 452 25.03 2.28 13.03
N ASP A 453 25.71 1.38 13.73
CA ASP A 453 26.60 1.72 14.85
C ASP A 453 27.88 2.44 14.37
N LYS A 454 28.60 1.86 13.39
CA LYS A 454 29.89 2.37 12.91
C LYS A 454 29.78 3.78 12.33
N GLU A 455 28.73 4.03 11.56
CA GLU A 455 28.47 5.33 10.91
C GLU A 455 27.63 6.26 11.78
N LYS A 456 27.31 5.87 13.03
CA LYS A 456 26.51 6.64 14.00
C LYS A 456 25.19 7.14 13.40
N ARG A 457 24.51 6.28 12.63
CA ARG A 457 23.35 6.65 11.80
C ARG A 457 22.18 7.21 12.64
N GLN A 458 22.03 6.76 13.90
CA GLN A 458 21.10 7.35 14.86
C GLN A 458 21.42 8.84 15.13
N THR A 459 22.67 9.18 15.47
CA THR A 459 23.09 10.58 15.68
C THR A 459 22.93 11.40 14.41
N HIS A 460 23.30 10.86 13.25
CA HIS A 460 23.08 11.51 11.96
C HIS A 460 21.59 11.79 11.69
N CYS A 461 20.68 10.87 12.03
CA CYS A 461 19.24 11.10 11.95
C CYS A 461 18.78 12.23 12.88
N ALA A 462 19.35 12.36 14.07
CA ALA A 462 19.06 13.47 14.98
C ALA A 462 19.53 14.82 14.40
N ASP A 463 20.78 14.89 13.91
CA ASP A 463 21.39 16.12 13.39
C ASP A 463 20.70 16.61 12.11
N VAL A 464 20.57 15.73 11.11
CA VAL A 464 19.92 16.06 9.83
C VAL A 464 18.42 16.25 10.01
N GLY A 465 17.79 15.46 10.89
CA GLY A 465 16.39 15.63 11.27
C GLY A 465 16.13 17.00 11.88
N ALA A 466 16.91 17.41 12.89
CA ALA A 466 16.80 18.72 13.51
C ALA A 466 16.99 19.87 12.52
N HIS A 467 18.00 19.78 11.64
CA HIS A 467 18.19 20.78 10.58
C HIS A 467 16.97 20.83 9.64
N LEU A 468 16.43 19.68 9.22
CA LEU A 468 15.25 19.63 8.37
C LEU A 468 14.02 20.26 9.06
N VAL A 469 13.79 19.97 10.36
CA VAL A 469 12.73 20.64 11.17
C VAL A 469 12.88 22.15 11.08
N GLU A 470 14.08 22.67 11.34
CA GLU A 470 14.38 24.10 11.33
C GLU A 470 14.08 24.73 9.96
N ARG A 471 14.60 24.14 8.87
CA ARG A 471 14.40 24.67 7.51
C ARG A 471 12.93 24.64 7.09
N LEU A 472 12.18 23.61 7.46
CA LEU A 472 10.75 23.51 7.20
C LEU A 472 9.95 24.53 8.03
N LYS A 473 10.34 24.83 9.28
CA LYS A 473 9.75 25.91 10.08
C LYS A 473 9.98 27.29 9.44
N SER A 474 11.19 27.57 8.97
CA SER A 474 11.45 28.82 8.23
C SER A 474 10.63 28.93 6.93
N LEU A 475 10.39 27.82 6.23
CA LEU A 475 9.50 27.80 5.07
C LEU A 475 8.04 28.05 5.46
N GLN A 476 7.57 27.49 6.56
CA GLN A 476 6.24 27.76 7.10
C GLN A 476 6.07 29.24 7.45
N GLU A 477 7.03 29.86 8.13
CA GLU A 477 6.98 31.28 8.49
C GLU A 477 6.86 32.19 7.25
N LYS A 478 7.52 31.81 6.15
CA LYS A 478 7.45 32.47 4.85
C LYS A 478 6.13 32.20 4.10
N HIS A 479 5.49 31.05 4.35
CA HIS A 479 4.33 30.56 3.61
C HIS A 479 3.15 30.23 4.52
N LYS A 480 2.87 31.08 5.52
CA LYS A 480 1.82 30.87 6.55
C LYS A 480 0.41 30.59 6.00
N SER A 481 0.11 31.01 4.77
CA SER A 481 -1.17 30.73 4.08
C SER A 481 -1.18 29.44 3.25
N LYS A 482 -0.06 28.71 3.16
CA LYS A 482 0.10 27.52 2.29
C LYS A 482 0.78 26.31 2.96
N ILE A 483 1.50 26.49 4.07
CA ILE A 483 2.21 25.42 4.79
C ILE A 483 1.68 25.36 6.22
N SER A 484 1.00 24.27 6.55
CA SER A 484 0.50 23.97 7.89
C SER A 484 1.57 23.28 8.76
N ASN A 485 1.35 23.20 10.07
CA ASN A 485 2.21 22.41 10.98
C ASN A 485 2.27 20.92 10.59
N LEU A 486 1.23 20.43 9.90
CA LEU A 486 1.10 19.05 9.47
C LEU A 486 2.02 18.70 8.29
N ASP A 487 2.23 19.63 7.36
CA ASP A 487 3.10 19.42 6.19
C ASP A 487 4.55 19.23 6.64
N LEU A 488 4.94 19.95 7.69
CA LEU A 488 6.20 19.82 8.43
C LEU A 488 6.43 18.37 8.92
N VAL A 489 5.56 17.86 9.79
CA VAL A 489 5.71 16.52 10.42
C VAL A 489 5.65 15.40 9.36
N ARG A 490 4.81 15.56 8.34
CA ARG A 490 4.70 14.61 7.22
C ARG A 490 5.96 14.53 6.37
N VAL A 491 6.53 15.69 6.01
CA VAL A 491 7.78 15.74 5.25
C VAL A 491 8.95 15.21 6.07
N LEU A 492 8.99 15.51 7.38
CA LEU A 492 10.00 15.01 8.31
C LEU A 492 10.13 13.48 8.29
N PHE A 493 9.03 12.75 8.39
CA PHE A 493 9.06 11.30 8.37
C PHE A 493 9.18 10.69 6.97
N MET A 494 8.56 11.29 5.94
CA MET A 494 8.76 10.82 4.56
C MET A 494 10.22 10.92 4.12
N LEU A 495 10.92 12.00 4.50
CA LEU A 495 12.33 12.18 4.16
C LEU A 495 13.27 11.38 5.05
N SER A 496 12.93 11.09 6.31
CA SER A 496 13.77 10.19 7.13
C SER A 496 13.86 8.78 6.54
N ASN A 497 12.83 8.31 5.83
CA ASN A 497 12.89 7.05 5.05
C ASN A 497 13.87 7.06 3.86
N LEU A 498 14.36 8.23 3.43
CA LEU A 498 15.37 8.38 2.37
C LEU A 498 16.80 8.57 2.92
N PHE A 499 16.96 8.77 4.24
CA PHE A 499 18.25 9.13 4.87
C PHE A 499 18.66 8.22 6.04
N GLY A 500 18.12 7.00 6.16
CA GLY A 500 18.62 5.97 7.09
C GLY A 500 19.64 5.07 6.45
#